data_AF-U6DU10-F1
#
_entry.id   AF-U6DU10-F1
#
_cell.length_a   1.000
_cell.length_b   1.000
_cell.length_c   1.000
_cell.angle_alpha   90.00
_cell.angle_beta   90.00
_cell.angle_gamma   90.00
#
_symmetry.space_group_name_H-M   'P 1'
#
loop_
_entity.id
_entity.type
_entity.pdbx_description
1 polymer ?
#
loop_
_entity_poly.entity_id
_entity_poly.type
_entity_poly.pdbx_seq_one_letter_code
_entity_poly.pdbx_strand_id
1 'polypeptide(L)'
;PIVQGKSRPIKVLTRLTIIVSDPSHCNVLRATSSRVRLYDIVAVFPKTEKLFHVACTHLDVDLVCITVTEKLPFYFKRPPINVAIDRGVGFELIYSPAIKDSTMRRYTISNALNLMQVCKGKNVILSSAAERPLEIRGP
;
A
#
# COMPACT_ATOMS: atom_id res chain seq x y z
N PRO A 1 -22.85 6.40 12.33
CA PRO A 1 -23.53 6.09 11.05
C PRO A 1 -24.19 4.70 11.12
N ILE A 2 -25.52 4.65 11.00
CA ILE A 2 -26.30 3.40 11.02
C ILE A 2 -26.25 2.85 9.59
N VAL A 3 -25.70 1.65 9.41
CA VAL A 3 -25.57 0.97 8.11
C VAL A 3 -26.63 -0.13 8.03
N GLN A 4 -27.37 -0.21 6.93
CA GLN A 4 -28.35 -1.28 6.69
C GLN A 4 -27.65 -2.63 6.49
N GLY A 5 -27.98 -3.62 7.33
CA GLY A 5 -27.42 -4.98 7.34
C GLY A 5 -26.91 -5.36 8.74
N LYS A 6 -27.08 -6.63 9.17
CA LYS A 6 -26.84 -7.16 10.54
C LYS A 6 -25.74 -6.39 11.29
N SER A 7 -26.18 -5.42 12.10
CA SER A 7 -25.42 -4.24 12.51
C SER A 7 -24.36 -4.56 13.55
N ARG A 8 -23.17 -4.97 13.08
CA ARG A 8 -21.96 -4.80 13.89
C ARG A 8 -21.52 -3.34 13.76
N PRO A 9 -21.15 -2.67 14.86
CA PRO A 9 -20.65 -1.30 14.79
C PRO A 9 -19.40 -1.25 13.91
N ILE A 10 -19.26 -0.19 13.10
CA ILE A 10 -18.07 0.04 12.29
C ILE A 10 -16.89 0.26 13.24
N LYS A 11 -15.87 -0.60 13.15
CA LYS A 11 -14.60 -0.39 13.86
C LYS A 11 -13.74 0.56 13.04
N VAL A 12 -13.66 1.81 13.50
CA VAL A 12 -12.77 2.82 12.91
C VAL A 12 -11.36 2.60 13.47
N LEU A 13 -10.39 2.38 12.59
CA LEU A 13 -8.98 2.20 12.93
C LEU A 13 -8.16 3.38 12.43
N THR A 14 -7.01 3.60 13.04
CA THR A 14 -6.05 4.63 12.67
C THR A 14 -4.90 4.03 11.88
N ARG A 15 -4.53 4.69 10.77
CA ARG A 15 -3.48 4.23 9.88
C ARG A 15 -2.48 5.35 9.63
N LEU A 16 -1.19 5.00 9.67
CA LEU A 16 -0.10 5.87 9.26
C LEU A 16 0.46 5.39 7.91
N THR A 17 0.54 6.28 6.92
CA THR A 17 1.23 6.00 5.65
C THR A 17 2.41 6.96 5.51
N ILE A 18 3.64 6.43 5.45
CA ILE A 18 4.84 7.26 5.31
C ILE A 18 5.37 7.20 3.88
N ILE A 19 5.59 8.36 3.27
CA ILE A 19 6.26 8.46 1.97
C ILE A 19 7.77 8.36 2.19
N VAL A 20 8.36 7.29 1.65
CA VAL A 20 9.79 7.00 1.80
C VAL A 20 10.48 7.37 0.50
N SER A 21 11.08 8.56 0.50
CA SER A 21 11.90 9.09 -0.60
C SER A 21 13.40 9.00 -0.30
N ASP A 22 13.77 9.07 0.98
CA ASP A 22 15.14 9.01 1.46
C ASP A 22 15.32 7.87 2.48
N PRO A 23 16.46 7.15 2.49
CA PRO A 23 16.73 6.10 3.47
C PRO A 23 16.69 6.55 4.92
N SER A 24 16.93 7.83 5.22
CA SER A 24 16.84 8.38 6.58
C SER A 24 15.43 8.26 7.17
N HIS A 25 14.38 8.30 6.34
CA HIS A 25 12.99 8.12 6.77
C HIS A 25 12.74 6.72 7.36
N CYS A 26 13.48 5.72 6.88
CA CYS A 26 13.41 4.35 7.39
C CYS A 26 13.81 4.23 8.87
N ASN A 27 14.66 5.15 9.37
CA ASN A 27 15.07 5.13 10.78
C ASN A 27 13.89 5.41 11.73
N VAL A 28 12.92 6.22 11.30
CA VAL A 28 11.70 6.53 12.06
C VAL A 28 10.76 5.33 12.12
N LEU A 29 10.81 4.46 11.11
CA LEU A 29 9.94 3.29 10.95
C LEU A 29 10.43 2.04 11.68
N ARG A 30 11.59 2.07 12.32
CA ARG A 30 12.06 0.93 13.12
C ARG A 30 11.16 0.75 14.34
N ALA A 31 10.89 -0.50 14.73
CA ALA A 31 10.05 -0.88 15.87
C ALA A 31 10.40 -0.24 17.23
N THR A 32 11.58 0.40 17.33
CA THR A 32 12.04 1.16 18.49
C THR A 32 11.44 2.57 18.58
N SER A 33 10.73 3.08 17.56
CA SER A 33 10.13 4.40 17.62
C SER A 33 8.78 4.37 18.33
N SER A 34 8.68 5.16 19.42
CA SER A 34 7.45 5.27 20.22
C SER A 34 6.26 5.82 19.44
N ARG A 35 6.50 6.55 18.34
CA ARG A 35 5.47 7.22 17.54
C ARG A 35 4.68 6.27 16.64
N VAL A 36 5.32 5.21 16.15
CA VAL A 36 4.67 4.25 15.23
C VAL A 36 3.65 3.38 15.97
N ARG A 37 3.88 3.13 17.27
CA ARG A 37 2.97 2.36 18.15
C ARG A 37 1.63 3.06 18.45
N LEU A 38 1.45 4.30 18.02
CA LEU A 38 0.20 5.05 18.22
C LEU A 38 -0.87 4.72 17.17
N TYR A 39 -0.50 4.02 16.09
CA TYR A 39 -1.39 3.69 14.97
C TYR A 39 -1.66 2.19 14.94
N ASP A 40 -2.86 1.81 14.49
CA ASP A 40 -3.24 0.39 14.38
C ASP A 40 -2.61 -0.29 13.16
N ILE A 41 -2.36 0.46 12.09
CA ILE A 41 -1.80 -0.03 10.82
C ILE A 41 -0.70 0.92 10.35
N VAL A 42 0.44 0.35 9.98
CA VAL A 42 1.60 1.07 9.46
C VAL A 42 1.82 0.70 8.00
N ALA A 43 1.76 1.71 7.14
CA ALA A 43 1.96 1.57 5.71
C ALA A 43 3.13 2.44 5.23
N VAL A 44 3.80 2.01 4.16
CA VAL A 44 4.87 2.77 3.52
C VAL A 44 4.64 2.92 2.03
N PHE A 45 4.99 4.09 1.50
CA PHE A 45 4.94 4.41 0.09
C PHE A 45 6.38 4.65 -0.43
N PRO A 46 7.07 3.60 -0.91
CA PRO A 46 8.45 3.71 -1.40
C PRO A 46 8.49 4.31 -2.81
N LYS A 47 9.36 5.31 -3.02
CA LYS A 47 9.55 5.96 -4.33
C LYS A 47 10.63 5.34 -5.21
N THR A 48 11.53 4.53 -4.64
CA THR A 48 12.67 3.95 -5.37
C THR A 48 12.75 2.43 -5.17
N GLU A 49 13.40 1.74 -6.10
CA GLU A 49 13.60 0.28 -6.04
C GLU A 49 14.33 -0.15 -4.76
N LYS A 50 15.37 0.61 -4.38
CA LYS A 50 16.16 0.34 -3.18
C LYS A 50 15.29 0.42 -1.92
N LEU A 51 14.44 1.45 -1.84
CA LEU A 51 13.54 1.64 -0.69
C LEU A 51 12.41 0.61 -0.69
N PHE A 52 11.92 0.20 -1.86
CA PHE A 52 10.96 -0.90 -1.98
C PHE A 52 11.54 -2.22 -1.47
N HIS A 53 12.79 -2.53 -1.84
CA HIS A 53 13.49 -3.71 -1.31
C HIS A 53 13.60 -3.67 0.21
N VAL A 54 14.05 -2.54 0.77
CA VAL A 54 14.19 -2.34 2.22
C VAL A 54 12.82 -2.46 2.93
N ALA A 55 11.76 -1.90 2.35
CA ALA A 55 10.41 -2.02 2.88
C ALA A 55 9.94 -3.48 2.98
N CYS A 56 10.22 -4.28 1.94
CA CYS A 56 9.84 -5.68 1.91
C CYS A 56 10.67 -6.57 2.88
N THR A 57 11.94 -6.26 3.08
CA THR A 57 12.90 -7.14 3.75
C THR A 57 13.24 -6.76 5.18
N HIS A 58 13.31 -5.46 5.49
CA HIS A 58 13.89 -4.97 6.74
C HIS A 58 12.97 -4.07 7.56
N LEU A 59 11.98 -3.41 6.95
CA LEU A 59 11.05 -2.55 7.70
C LEU A 59 9.94 -3.36 8.35
N ASP A 60 9.58 -2.97 9.57
CA ASP A 60 8.45 -3.52 10.31
C ASP A 60 7.19 -2.74 9.95
N VAL A 61 6.54 -3.14 8.85
CA VAL A 61 5.37 -2.47 8.27
C VAL A 61 4.32 -3.52 7.92
N ASP A 62 3.04 -3.15 8.01
CA ASP A 62 1.93 -4.04 7.66
C ASP A 62 1.65 -3.99 6.16
N LEU A 63 1.77 -2.80 5.57
CA LEU A 63 1.39 -2.56 4.17
C LEU A 63 2.48 -1.81 3.39
N VAL A 64 2.70 -2.23 2.15
CA VAL A 64 3.50 -1.51 1.15
C VAL A 64 2.55 -0.99 0.08
N CYS A 65 2.40 0.32 0.02
CA CYS A 65 1.59 1.01 -0.98
C CYS A 65 2.34 1.09 -2.30
N ILE A 66 1.68 0.69 -3.38
CA ILE A 66 2.24 0.77 -4.72
C ILE A 66 1.84 2.08 -5.39
N THR A 67 2.81 2.79 -5.98
CA THR A 67 2.50 3.96 -6.81
C THR A 67 1.76 3.56 -8.08
N VAL A 68 0.63 4.22 -8.33
CA VAL A 68 -0.28 3.95 -9.45
C VAL A 68 -0.55 5.19 -10.31
N THR A 69 -0.08 6.36 -9.88
CA THR A 69 -0.31 7.65 -10.54
C THR A 69 0.67 7.91 -11.67
N GLU A 70 1.82 7.25 -11.64
CA GLU A 70 2.92 7.43 -12.59
C GLU A 70 3.48 6.08 -13.04
N LYS A 71 4.19 6.08 -14.16
CA LYS A 71 4.96 4.91 -14.59
C LYS A 71 5.99 4.60 -13.50
N LEU A 72 5.92 3.40 -12.95
CA LEU A 72 6.90 2.94 -11.97
C LEU A 72 8.31 3.06 -12.57
N PRO A 73 9.26 3.73 -11.88
CA PRO A 73 10.62 3.88 -12.38
C PRO A 73 11.45 2.59 -12.25
N PHE A 74 10.85 1.50 -11.74
CA PHE A 74 11.50 0.22 -11.50
C PHE A 74 10.56 -0.96 -11.74
N TYR A 75 11.14 -2.16 -11.87
CA TYR A 75 10.39 -3.40 -12.01
C TYR A 75 10.28 -4.15 -10.69
N PHE A 76 9.18 -4.88 -10.51
CA PHE A 76 9.00 -5.74 -9.35
C PHE A 76 9.90 -6.98 -9.44
N LYS A 77 10.79 -7.14 -8.47
CA LYS A 77 11.65 -8.32 -8.34
C LYS A 77 10.98 -9.37 -7.43
N ARG A 78 11.08 -10.64 -7.83
CA ARG A 78 10.52 -11.77 -7.05
C ARG A 78 11.09 -11.91 -5.63
N PRO A 79 12.42 -11.83 -5.40
CA PRO A 79 12.98 -12.06 -4.07
C PRO A 79 12.41 -11.16 -2.96
N PRO A 80 12.38 -9.81 -3.07
CA PRO A 80 11.83 -8.98 -2.01
C PRO A 80 10.33 -9.24 -1.79
N ILE A 81 9.57 -9.49 -2.85
CA ILE A 81 8.12 -9.74 -2.73
C ILE A 81 7.83 -11.05 -2.01
N ASN A 82 8.57 -12.12 -2.30
CA ASN A 82 8.39 -13.38 -1.57
C ASN A 82 8.71 -13.22 -0.09
N VAL A 83 9.80 -12.51 0.25
CA VAL A 83 10.14 -12.22 1.65
C VAL A 83 9.04 -11.42 2.34
N ALA A 84 8.48 -10.41 1.67
CA ALA A 84 7.36 -9.63 2.20
C ALA A 84 6.12 -10.52 2.44
N ILE A 85 5.78 -11.41 1.50
CA ILE A 85 4.65 -12.33 1.62
C ILE A 85 4.85 -13.27 2.82
N ASP A 86 6.05 -13.85 2.96
CA ASP A 86 6.37 -14.78 4.05
C ASP A 86 6.37 -14.07 5.42
N ARG A 87 6.71 -12.77 5.44
CA ARG A 87 6.60 -11.90 6.62
C ARG A 87 5.17 -11.44 6.91
N GLY A 88 4.20 -11.74 6.04
CA GLY A 88 2.81 -11.31 6.20
C GLY A 88 2.53 -9.85 5.79
N VAL A 89 3.47 -9.20 5.10
CA VAL A 89 3.28 -7.83 4.60
C VAL A 89 2.32 -7.83 3.41
N GLY A 90 1.35 -6.92 3.42
CA GLY A 90 0.38 -6.74 2.34
C GLY A 90 0.83 -5.69 1.32
N PHE A 91 0.48 -5.89 0.06
CA PHE A 91 0.65 -4.90 -1.00
C PHE A 91 -0.66 -4.19 -1.25
N GLU A 92 -0.69 -2.88 -1.03
CA GLU A 92 -1.88 -2.08 -1.26
C GLU A 92 -1.85 -1.45 -2.67
N LEU A 93 -2.91 -1.69 -3.43
CA LEU A 93 -3.20 -1.05 -4.71
C LEU A 93 -4.36 -0.06 -4.54
N ILE A 94 -4.09 1.20 -4.85
CA ILE A 94 -5.08 2.26 -4.76
C ILE A 94 -5.79 2.42 -6.11
N TYR A 95 -7.11 2.29 -6.16
CA TYR A 95 -7.85 2.36 -7.42
C TYR A 95 -8.34 3.77 -7.80
N SER A 96 -8.43 4.73 -6.87
CA SER A 96 -9.02 6.06 -7.15
C SER A 96 -8.40 6.78 -8.36
N PRO A 97 -7.06 6.75 -8.59
CA PRO A 97 -6.46 7.36 -9.78
C PRO A 97 -7.02 6.81 -11.10
N ALA A 98 -7.43 5.53 -11.14
CA ALA A 98 -8.02 4.92 -12.33
C ALA A 98 -9.41 5.46 -12.70
N ILE A 99 -10.12 6.05 -11.74
CA ILE A 99 -11.43 6.66 -11.97
C ILE A 99 -11.28 8.13 -12.36
N LYS A 100 -10.27 8.83 -11.79
CA LYS A 100 -10.03 10.27 -11.99
C LYS A 100 -9.59 10.60 -13.41
N ASP A 101 -8.63 9.86 -13.96
CA ASP A 101 -8.02 10.19 -15.24
C ASP A 101 -7.72 8.93 -16.08
N SER A 102 -7.88 9.05 -17.40
CA SER A 102 -7.69 7.94 -18.34
C SER A 102 -6.22 7.52 -18.48
N THR A 103 -5.28 8.45 -18.32
CA THR A 103 -3.84 8.17 -18.34
C THR A 103 -3.42 7.46 -17.06
N MET A 104 -3.88 7.98 -15.90
CA MET A 104 -3.67 7.32 -14.61
C MET A 104 -4.28 5.92 -14.55
N ARG A 105 -5.42 5.70 -15.21
CA ARG A 105 -6.03 4.36 -15.38
C ARG A 105 -5.07 3.38 -16.04
N ARG A 106 -4.40 3.78 -17.13
CA ARG A 106 -3.43 2.92 -17.83
C ARG A 106 -2.27 2.55 -16.91
N TYR A 107 -1.73 3.51 -16.15
CA TYR A 107 -0.65 3.25 -15.19
C TYR A 107 -1.10 2.35 -14.04
N THR A 108 -2.28 2.59 -13.48
CA THR A 108 -2.83 1.77 -12.39
C THR A 108 -2.98 0.32 -12.83
N ILE A 109 -3.59 0.07 -13.99
CA ILE A 109 -3.78 -1.29 -14.52
C ILE A 109 -2.42 -1.94 -14.83
N SER A 110 -1.52 -1.23 -15.50
CA SER A 110 -0.19 -1.76 -15.85
C SER A 110 0.62 -2.13 -14.61
N ASN A 111 0.71 -1.24 -13.62
CA ASN A 111 1.46 -1.48 -12.39
C ASN A 111 0.83 -2.62 -11.57
N ALA A 112 -0.51 -2.69 -11.51
CA ALA A 112 -1.22 -3.78 -10.85
C ALA A 112 -0.93 -5.12 -11.52
N LEU A 113 -1.01 -5.22 -12.86
CA LEU A 113 -0.70 -6.44 -13.59
C LEU A 113 0.75 -6.90 -13.36
N ASN A 114 1.71 -5.96 -13.39
CA ASN A 114 3.11 -6.25 -13.11
C ASN A 114 3.30 -6.81 -11.69
N LEU A 115 2.62 -6.24 -10.69
CA LEU A 115 2.66 -6.79 -9.34
C LEU A 115 2.05 -8.19 -9.29
N MET A 116 0.86 -8.37 -9.86
CA MET A 116 0.11 -9.63 -9.83
C MET A 116 0.88 -10.79 -10.47
N GLN A 117 1.63 -10.53 -11.54
CA GLN A 117 2.51 -11.53 -12.17
C GLN A 117 3.64 -12.01 -11.25
N VAL A 118 4.11 -11.12 -10.36
CA VAL A 118 5.25 -11.40 -9.47
C VAL A 118 4.79 -11.98 -8.14
N CYS A 119 3.76 -11.40 -7.50
CA CYS A 119 3.21 -11.89 -6.23
C CYS A 119 2.26 -13.09 -6.39
N LYS A 120 1.84 -13.41 -7.63
CA LYS A 120 0.84 -14.45 -7.94
C LYS A 120 -0.48 -14.26 -7.17
N GLY A 121 -0.86 -13.01 -6.92
CA GLY A 121 -2.09 -12.64 -6.19
C GLY A 121 -2.04 -12.86 -4.69
N LYS A 122 -0.88 -13.16 -4.10
CA LYS A 122 -0.74 -13.30 -2.65
C LYS A 122 -0.64 -11.94 -1.97
N ASN A 123 -1.36 -11.78 -0.85
CA ASN A 123 -1.32 -10.61 0.03
C ASN A 123 -1.52 -9.26 -0.68
N VAL A 124 -2.37 -9.21 -1.72
CA VAL A 124 -2.71 -7.95 -2.40
C VAL A 124 -4.05 -7.43 -1.89
N ILE A 125 -4.10 -6.15 -1.53
CA ILE A 125 -5.28 -5.46 -1.02
C ILE A 125 -5.61 -4.33 -1.98
N LEU A 126 -6.89 -4.21 -2.34
CA LEU A 126 -7.40 -3.09 -3.12
C LEU A 126 -8.04 -2.07 -2.18
N SER A 127 -7.67 -0.79 -2.33
CA SER A 127 -8.25 0.29 -1.55
C SER A 127 -8.57 1.51 -2.41
N SER A 128 -9.46 2.36 -1.91
CA SER A 128 -9.87 3.57 -2.63
C SER A 128 -8.92 4.73 -2.40
N ALA A 129 -8.45 4.96 -1.17
CA ALA A 129 -7.85 6.23 -0.77
C ALA A 129 -8.68 7.44 -1.24
N ALA A 130 -10.01 7.30 -1.17
CA ALA A 130 -10.96 8.31 -1.66
C ALA A 130 -10.85 9.60 -0.83
N GLU A 131 -10.63 10.72 -1.50
CA GLU A 131 -10.69 12.06 -0.88
C GLU A 131 -12.09 12.68 -1.04
N ARG A 132 -12.81 12.24 -2.08
CA ARG A 132 -14.16 12.70 -2.39
C ARG A 132 -15.18 11.57 -2.20
N PRO A 133 -16.41 11.88 -1.73
CA PRO A 133 -17.45 10.86 -1.53
C PRO A 133 -17.76 10.01 -2.77
N LEU A 134 -17.65 10.62 -3.97
CA LEU A 134 -17.93 9.98 -5.25
C LEU A 134 -16.79 9.06 -5.74
N GLU A 135 -15.70 8.92 -5.00
CA GLU A 135 -14.58 8.02 -5.34
C GLU A 135 -14.72 6.63 -4.68
N ILE A 136 -15.60 6.50 -3.69
CA ILE A 136 -15.91 5.21 -3.03
C ILE A 136 -16.79 4.36 -3.95
N ARG A 137 -16.54 3.05 -3.99
CA ARG A 137 -17.32 2.06 -4.73
C ARG A 137 -17.85 0.97 -3.79
N GLY A 138 -18.85 0.23 -4.25
CA GLY A 138 -19.30 -0.96 -3.52
C GLY A 138 -18.17 -1.99 -3.44
N PRO A 139 -18.08 -2.73 -2.31
CA PRO A 139 -17.17 -3.86 -2.20
C PRO A 139 -17.55 -5.01 -3.14
#